data_AF-A0A7S2MVS0-F1
#
_entry.id   AF-A0A7S2MVS0-F1
#
_cell.length_a   1.000
_cell.length_b   1.000
_cell.length_c   1.000
_cell.angle_alpha   90.00
_cell.angle_beta   90.00
_cell.angle_gamma   90.00
#
_symmetry.space_group_name_H-M   'P 1'
#
loop_
_entity.id
_entity.type
_entity.pdbx_description
1 polymer ?
#
loop_
_entity_poly.entity_id
_entity_poly.type
_entity_poly.pdbx_seq_one_letter_code
_entity_poly.pdbx_strand_id
1 'polypeptide(L)'
;FSRRETIISAGAVGSPQLLMLSGIGPRDHLEAMGITCTTNIPVGQNLSDHLYMMYRAVGGDILTEYGLYGPKDAGPSGEDVQAYEQQRAGLLSKVFGEVCSFTSPVGLRADGGPDLQCIGCVAPFGNDTWAHAMDAREGQGGVVGDEQMP
;
A
#
# COMPACT_ATOMS: atom_id res chain seq x y z
N PHE A 1 24.74 -15.95 20.87
CA PHE A 1 25.83 -14.98 20.64
C PHE A 1 26.31 -15.08 19.20
N SER A 2 26.60 -13.95 18.57
CA SER A 2 27.31 -13.91 17.27
C SER A 2 28.81 -14.02 17.52
N ARG A 3 29.52 -14.75 16.65
CA ARG A 3 31.00 -14.89 16.71
C ARG A 3 31.74 -13.91 15.78
N ARG A 4 31.01 -13.23 14.89
CA ARG A 4 31.56 -12.27 13.94
C ARG A 4 30.69 -11.02 13.97
N GLU A 5 29.67 -11.01 13.13
CA GLU A 5 28.84 -9.83 12.88
C GLU A 5 27.37 -10.14 13.13
N THR A 6 26.57 -9.10 13.32
CA THR A 6 25.12 -9.16 13.40
C THR A 6 24.55 -8.23 12.36
N ILE A 7 23.65 -8.73 11.50
CA ILE A 7 22.97 -7.97 10.46
C ILE A 7 21.54 -7.69 10.94
N ILE A 8 21.10 -6.44 10.83
CA ILE A 8 19.73 -6.03 11.15
C ILE A 8 18.97 -5.81 9.84
N SER A 9 17.89 -6.57 9.65
CA SER A 9 17.03 -6.52 8.45
C SER A 9 15.55 -6.47 8.82
N ALA A 10 15.19 -5.70 9.85
CA ALA A 10 13.82 -5.59 10.38
C ALA A 10 12.98 -4.50 9.66
N GLY A 11 13.36 -4.15 8.43
CA GLY A 11 12.69 -3.11 7.62
C GLY A 11 12.92 -1.68 8.12
N ALA A 12 12.35 -0.71 7.40
CA ALA A 12 12.54 0.73 7.65
C ALA A 12 12.00 1.21 9.01
N VAL A 13 11.06 0.48 9.61
CA VAL A 13 10.47 0.79 10.93
C VAL A 13 11.11 -0.02 12.05
N GLY A 14 11.28 -1.33 11.87
CA GLY A 14 11.80 -2.20 12.94
C GLY A 14 13.30 -2.05 13.17
N SER A 15 14.09 -1.80 12.11
CA SER A 15 15.55 -1.66 12.24
C SER A 15 15.97 -0.46 13.10
N PRO A 16 15.45 0.78 12.90
CA PRO A 16 15.80 1.90 13.77
C PRO A 16 15.32 1.68 15.21
N GLN A 17 14.17 1.02 15.44
CA GLN A 17 13.71 0.67 16.78
C GLN A 17 14.70 -0.25 17.51
N LEU A 18 15.16 -1.33 16.86
CA LEU A 18 16.11 -2.27 17.45
C LEU A 18 17.46 -1.61 17.76
N LEU A 19 17.94 -0.72 16.89
CA LEU A 19 19.16 0.07 17.12
C LEU A 19 19.00 0.99 18.34
N MET A 20 17.88 1.72 18.43
CA MET A 20 17.62 2.62 19.56
C MET A 20 17.49 1.86 20.88
N LEU A 21 16.77 0.72 20.90
CA LEU A 21 16.70 -0.16 22.08
C LEU A 21 18.06 -0.73 22.50
N SER A 22 19.01 -0.78 21.58
CA SER A 22 20.40 -1.20 21.82
C SER A 22 21.32 -0.03 22.20
N GLY A 23 20.78 1.17 22.41
CA GLY A 23 21.55 2.37 22.75
C GLY A 23 22.22 3.08 21.57
N ILE A 24 21.80 2.80 20.33
CA ILE A 24 22.34 3.42 19.11
C ILE A 24 21.26 4.32 18.50
N GLY A 25 21.40 5.63 18.66
CA GLY A 25 20.39 6.60 18.22
C GLY A 25 20.58 8.00 18.83
N PRO A 26 19.59 8.91 18.69
CA PRO A 26 19.70 10.27 19.21
C PRO A 26 19.78 10.28 20.74
N ARG A 27 20.86 10.82 21.30
CA ARG A 27 21.15 10.81 22.74
C ARG A 27 19.97 11.27 23.59
N ASP A 28 19.43 12.46 23.32
CA ASP A 28 18.37 13.06 24.12
C ASP A 28 17.11 12.19 24.14
N HIS A 29 16.79 11.55 23.00
CA HIS A 29 15.66 10.63 22.90
C HIS A 29 15.90 9.34 23.72
N LEU A 30 17.10 8.77 23.62
CA LEU A 30 17.48 7.56 24.37
C LEU A 30 17.47 7.81 25.88
N GLU A 31 18.06 8.92 26.32
CA GLU A 31 18.13 9.30 27.73
C GLU A 31 16.74 9.59 28.30
N ALA A 32 15.84 10.23 27.54
CA ALA A 32 14.44 10.42 27.93
C ALA A 32 13.67 9.10 28.09
N MET A 33 14.09 8.04 27.40
CA MET A 33 13.52 6.69 27.49
C MET A 33 14.25 5.81 28.53
N GLY A 34 15.22 6.34 29.28
CA GLY A 34 16.00 5.59 30.27
C GLY A 34 17.00 4.61 29.66
N ILE A 35 17.41 4.81 28.40
CA ILE A 35 18.34 3.95 27.68
C ILE A 35 19.71 4.62 27.62
N THR A 36 20.75 3.91 28.03
CA THR A 36 22.13 4.39 27.90
C THR A 36 22.51 4.55 26.44
N CYS A 37 22.87 5.77 26.03
CA CYS A 37 23.35 6.06 24.69
C CYS A 37 24.80 5.57 24.49
N THR A 38 24.96 4.43 23.81
CA THR A 38 26.26 3.88 23.36
C THR A 38 26.82 4.69 22.20
N THR A 39 25.97 5.04 21.22
CA THR A 39 26.39 5.76 20.01
C THR A 39 25.34 6.80 19.63
N ASN A 40 25.74 8.07 19.59
CA ASN A 40 24.86 9.19 19.27
C ASN A 40 24.83 9.49 17.75
N ILE A 41 23.83 8.98 17.05
CA ILE A 41 23.61 9.16 15.60
C ILE A 41 22.12 9.30 15.28
N PRO A 42 21.71 9.93 14.15
CA PRO A 42 20.30 10.22 13.85
C PRO A 42 19.50 9.01 13.34
N VAL A 43 19.46 7.93 14.13
CA VAL A 43 18.64 6.74 13.83
C VAL A 43 17.16 7.08 13.90
N GLY A 44 16.37 6.51 12.97
CA GLY A 44 14.92 6.73 12.89
C GLY A 44 14.51 8.00 12.14
N GLN A 45 15.47 8.75 11.59
CA GLN A 45 15.22 9.93 10.76
C GLN A 45 15.18 9.57 9.27
N ASN A 46 14.73 10.52 8.45
CA ASN A 46 14.71 10.40 6.98
C ASN A 46 13.82 9.25 6.45
N LEU A 47 12.71 8.95 7.14
CA LEU A 47 11.69 8.07 6.59
C LEU A 47 11.08 8.73 5.36
N SER A 48 11.18 8.05 4.21
CA SER A 48 10.54 8.44 2.97
C SER A 48 9.60 7.32 2.55
N ASP A 49 8.42 7.69 2.08
CA ASP A 49 7.41 6.75 1.59
C ASP A 49 6.70 7.34 0.37
N HIS A 50 6.02 6.50 -0.38
CA HIS A 50 5.16 6.92 -1.49
C HIS A 50 3.74 7.08 -0.95
N LEU A 51 3.31 8.32 -0.74
CA LEU A 51 1.92 8.60 -0.41
C LEU A 51 1.02 8.19 -1.59
N TYR A 52 0.01 7.35 -1.32
CA TYR A 52 -0.92 6.90 -2.34
C TYR A 52 -2.35 7.33 -2.02
N MET A 53 -3.13 7.53 -3.08
CA MET A 53 -4.56 7.76 -3.03
C MET A 53 -5.24 6.75 -3.94
N MET A 54 -6.32 6.13 -3.48
CA MET A 54 -7.06 5.13 -4.23
C MET A 54 -8.31 5.76 -4.85
N TYR A 55 -8.45 5.65 -6.16
CA TYR A 55 -9.66 6.02 -6.89
C TYR A 55 -10.39 4.77 -7.35
N ARG A 56 -11.70 4.69 -7.10
CA ARG A 56 -12.55 3.61 -7.60
C ARG A 56 -13.33 4.11 -8.81
N ALA A 57 -13.10 3.49 -9.96
CA ALA A 57 -14.02 3.60 -11.08
C ALA A 57 -15.15 2.57 -10.92
N VAL A 58 -16.40 3.00 -11.07
CA VAL A 58 -17.59 2.13 -11.07
C VAL A 58 -18.31 2.33 -12.41
N GLY A 59 -18.51 1.26 -13.16
CA GLY A 59 -19.25 1.27 -14.43
C GLY A 59 -18.43 0.78 -15.64
N GLY A 60 -19.15 0.19 -16.60
CA GLY A 60 -18.60 -0.42 -17.83
C GLY A 60 -18.40 -1.93 -17.70
N ASP A 61 -18.84 -2.69 -18.71
CA ASP A 61 -18.74 -4.15 -18.75
C ASP A 61 -17.29 -4.65 -18.58
N ILE A 62 -16.31 -3.82 -18.93
CA ILE A 62 -14.88 -4.11 -18.83
C ILE A 62 -14.36 -4.27 -17.40
N LEU A 63 -15.06 -3.72 -16.40
CA LEU A 63 -14.67 -3.80 -14.97
C LEU A 63 -15.42 -4.91 -14.23
N THR A 64 -16.45 -5.52 -14.83
CA THR A 64 -17.37 -6.46 -14.17
C THR A 64 -16.84 -7.89 -14.15
N GLU A 65 -15.88 -8.24 -15.03
CA GLU A 65 -15.49 -9.65 -15.29
C GLU A 65 -14.31 -10.19 -14.46
N TYR A 66 -13.80 -9.46 -13.48
CA TYR A 66 -12.53 -9.83 -12.82
C TYR A 66 -12.63 -10.03 -11.30
N GLY A 67 -13.76 -10.51 -10.77
CA GLY A 67 -13.89 -10.82 -9.34
C GLY A 67 -13.20 -12.12 -8.95
N LEU A 68 -12.03 -12.04 -8.29
CA LEU A 68 -11.34 -13.17 -7.65
C LEU A 68 -12.13 -13.62 -6.42
N TYR A 69 -12.73 -12.67 -5.72
CA TYR A 69 -13.62 -12.92 -4.60
C TYR A 69 -15.06 -12.80 -5.09
N GLY A 70 -15.87 -13.84 -4.84
CA GLY A 70 -17.31 -13.81 -5.06
C GLY A 70 -18.03 -12.86 -4.09
N PRO A 71 -19.32 -13.11 -3.75
CA PRO A 71 -19.97 -12.42 -2.64
C PRO A 71 -19.10 -12.46 -1.39
N LYS A 72 -19.20 -11.42 -0.55
CA LYS A 72 -18.43 -11.26 0.70
C LYS A 72 -18.26 -12.62 1.39
N ASP A 73 -17.00 -13.02 1.64
CA ASP A 73 -16.59 -14.28 2.29
C ASP A 73 -16.52 -15.55 1.42
N ALA A 74 -16.88 -15.49 0.14
CA ALA A 74 -16.49 -16.52 -0.81
C ALA A 74 -15.00 -16.30 -1.16
N GLY A 75 -14.15 -17.25 -0.80
CA GLY A 75 -12.75 -17.26 -1.23
C GLY A 75 -12.61 -17.27 -2.77
N PRO A 76 -11.40 -17.51 -3.30
CA PRO A 76 -11.18 -17.65 -4.73
C PRO A 76 -12.21 -18.60 -5.36
N SER A 77 -12.73 -18.25 -6.54
CA SER A 77 -13.64 -19.14 -7.25
C SER A 77 -12.99 -20.52 -7.44
N GLY A 78 -13.78 -21.60 -7.39
CA GLY A 78 -13.24 -22.96 -7.59
C GLY A 78 -12.57 -23.13 -8.97
N GLU A 79 -13.03 -22.36 -9.96
CA GLU A 79 -12.46 -22.31 -11.30
C GLU A 79 -11.07 -21.65 -11.30
N ASP A 80 -10.88 -20.54 -10.59
CA ASP A 80 -9.58 -19.89 -10.46
C ASP A 80 -8.56 -20.77 -9.74
N VAL A 81 -8.99 -21.47 -8.68
CA VAL A 81 -8.14 -22.44 -7.96
C VAL A 81 -7.72 -23.56 -8.91
N GLN A 82 -8.66 -24.16 -9.64
CA GLN A 82 -8.36 -25.23 -10.59
C GLN A 82 -7.42 -24.77 -11.71
N ALA A 83 -7.66 -23.59 -12.29
CA ALA A 83 -6.80 -23.02 -13.34
C ALA A 83 -5.36 -22.82 -12.84
N TYR A 84 -5.21 -22.36 -11.61
CA TYR A 84 -3.90 -22.18 -11.00
C TYR A 84 -3.21 -23.51 -10.70
N GLU A 85 -3.91 -24.47 -10.10
CA GLU A 85 -3.33 -25.76 -9.74
C GLU A 85 -2.89 -26.57 -10.96
N GLN A 86 -3.70 -26.58 -12.02
CA GLN A 86 -3.45 -27.40 -13.20
C GLN A 86 -2.44 -26.76 -14.15
N GLN A 87 -2.48 -25.43 -14.31
CA GLN A 87 -1.76 -24.75 -15.40
C GLN A 87 -0.92 -23.55 -14.93
N ARG A 88 -0.95 -23.21 -13.63
CA ARG A 88 -0.36 -21.97 -13.09
C ARG A 88 -0.89 -20.73 -13.83
N ALA A 89 -2.17 -20.78 -14.19
CA ALA A 89 -2.88 -19.74 -14.92
C ALA A 89 -4.07 -19.21 -14.08
N GLY A 90 -4.80 -18.23 -14.63
CA GLY A 90 -5.97 -17.63 -13.97
C GLY A 90 -5.64 -16.43 -13.08
N LEU A 91 -6.62 -15.93 -12.34
CA LEU A 91 -6.46 -14.71 -11.54
C LEU A 91 -5.48 -14.89 -10.38
N LEU A 92 -5.36 -16.10 -9.84
CA LEU A 92 -4.41 -16.42 -8.76
C LEU A 92 -2.94 -16.37 -9.19
N SER A 93 -2.65 -16.36 -10.49
CA SER A 93 -1.29 -16.16 -11.01
C SER A 93 -0.99 -14.70 -11.38
N LYS A 94 -1.93 -13.78 -11.16
CA LYS A 94 -1.77 -12.35 -11.47
C LYS A 94 -1.23 -11.58 -10.26
N VAL A 95 -0.56 -10.46 -10.56
CA VAL A 95 -0.14 -9.47 -9.56
C VAL A 95 -1.12 -8.31 -9.57
N PHE A 96 -1.26 -7.64 -8.43
CA PHE A 96 -1.95 -6.35 -8.38
C PHE A 96 -1.14 -5.30 -9.14
N GLY A 97 -1.83 -4.38 -9.83
CA GLY A 97 -1.21 -3.26 -10.54
C GLY A 97 -0.73 -3.65 -11.94
N GLU A 98 -1.68 -4.04 -12.79
CA GLU A 98 -1.43 -4.53 -14.14
C GLU A 98 -0.97 -3.42 -15.08
N VAL A 99 -1.42 -2.19 -14.83
CA VAL A 99 -1.03 -1.01 -15.60
C VAL A 99 -0.37 -0.02 -14.67
N CYS A 100 0.83 0.42 -15.02
CA CYS A 100 1.55 1.45 -14.28
C CYS A 100 1.92 2.56 -15.25
N SER A 101 1.66 3.81 -14.87
CA SER A 101 2.13 4.98 -15.60
C SER A 101 2.75 5.98 -14.64
N PHE A 102 3.66 6.78 -15.17
CA PHE A 102 4.27 7.89 -14.47
C PHE A 102 3.92 9.17 -15.22
N THR A 103 3.45 10.17 -14.51
CA THR A 103 3.22 11.49 -15.06
C THR A 103 3.93 12.52 -14.22
N SER A 104 4.63 13.44 -14.87
CA SER A 104 5.30 14.53 -14.20
C SER A 104 4.37 15.74 -14.21
N PRO A 105 4.13 16.39 -13.06
CA PRO A 105 3.37 17.64 -13.04
C PRO A 105 4.21 18.83 -13.55
N VAL A 106 5.37 18.61 -14.19
CA VAL A 106 6.22 19.66 -14.78
C VAL A 106 5.38 20.50 -15.76
N GLY A 107 5.05 21.71 -15.34
CA GLY A 107 4.08 22.61 -15.99
C GLY A 107 2.99 23.15 -15.05
N LEU A 108 2.69 22.45 -13.96
CA LEU A 108 1.72 22.83 -12.91
C LEU A 108 2.38 23.46 -11.67
N ARG A 109 3.69 23.24 -11.48
CA ARG A 109 4.47 23.84 -10.38
C ARG A 109 5.85 24.29 -10.85
N ALA A 110 6.33 25.41 -10.31
CA ALA A 110 7.65 25.98 -10.62
C ALA A 110 8.82 25.18 -10.02
N ASP A 111 8.58 24.32 -9.02
CA ASP A 111 9.59 23.49 -8.34
C ASP A 111 9.66 22.04 -8.89
N GLY A 112 8.90 21.72 -9.93
CA GLY A 112 8.90 20.40 -10.57
C GLY A 112 8.03 19.34 -9.90
N GLY A 113 7.74 19.44 -8.59
CA GLY A 113 6.93 18.46 -7.84
C GLY A 113 7.45 17.01 -7.90
N PRO A 114 6.88 16.07 -7.13
CA PRO A 114 7.16 14.65 -7.31
C PRO A 114 6.42 14.13 -8.56
N ASP A 115 7.03 13.18 -9.27
CA ASP A 115 6.33 12.42 -10.30
C ASP A 115 5.18 11.61 -9.67
N LEU A 116 4.04 11.60 -10.34
CA LEU A 116 2.88 10.82 -9.92
C LEU A 116 2.95 9.45 -10.57
N GLN A 117 2.94 8.41 -9.73
CA GLN A 117 2.76 7.04 -10.17
C GLN A 117 1.27 6.69 -10.11
N CYS A 118 0.68 6.37 -11.26
CA CYS A 118 -0.67 5.85 -11.35
C CYS A 118 -0.59 4.35 -11.54
N ILE A 119 -1.14 3.59 -10.58
CA ILE A 119 -1.23 2.13 -10.66
C ILE A 119 -2.70 1.79 -10.89
N GLY A 120 -3.00 1.36 -12.12
CA GLY A 120 -4.27 0.75 -12.48
C GLY A 120 -4.29 -0.67 -11.95
N CYS A 121 -5.07 -0.88 -10.89
CA CYS A 121 -5.34 -2.20 -10.35
C CYS A 121 -6.74 -2.61 -10.78
N VAL A 122 -6.87 -3.72 -11.51
CA VAL A 122 -8.15 -4.41 -11.63
C VAL A 122 -8.33 -5.20 -10.35
N ALA A 123 -8.85 -4.51 -9.34
CA ALA A 123 -8.99 -5.06 -8.02
C ALA A 123 -10.10 -6.12 -8.07
N PRO A 124 -9.80 -7.39 -7.75
CA PRO A 124 -10.70 -8.46 -8.06
C PRO A 124 -11.69 -8.68 -6.91
N PHE A 125 -12.27 -7.58 -6.43
CA PHE A 125 -13.19 -7.53 -5.32
C PHE A 125 -14.61 -7.44 -5.86
N GLY A 126 -15.48 -8.37 -5.44
CA GLY A 126 -16.90 -8.33 -5.76
C GLY A 126 -17.55 -6.97 -5.46
N ASN A 127 -18.64 -6.68 -6.18
CA ASN A 127 -19.35 -5.40 -6.08
C ASN A 127 -19.78 -5.03 -4.65
N ASP A 128 -20.02 -6.02 -3.79
CA ASP A 128 -20.59 -5.81 -2.44
C ASP A 128 -19.53 -5.69 -1.34
N THR A 129 -18.26 -6.04 -1.61
CA THR A 129 -17.21 -6.14 -0.58
C THR A 129 -16.81 -4.78 -0.01
N TRP A 130 -17.09 -3.69 -0.72
CA TRP A 130 -16.73 -2.33 -0.34
C TRP A 130 -17.93 -1.39 -0.17
N ALA A 131 -19.14 -1.86 -0.48
CA ALA A 131 -20.36 -1.06 -0.40
C ALA A 131 -20.61 -0.48 1.00
N HIS A 132 -20.09 -1.11 2.06
CA HIS A 132 -20.25 -0.69 3.46
C HIS A 132 -19.09 0.16 4.00
N ALA A 133 -17.89 0.08 3.40
CA ALA A 133 -16.72 0.85 3.86
C ALA A 133 -16.66 2.25 3.21
N MET A 134 -17.34 2.41 2.07
CA MET A 134 -17.34 3.63 1.27
C MET A 134 -18.77 4.16 1.04
N ASP A 135 -19.77 3.71 1.81
CA ASP A 135 -21.10 4.32 1.80
C ASP A 135 -21.00 5.72 2.39
N ALA A 136 -20.70 6.69 1.51
CA ALA A 136 -20.69 8.10 1.81
C ALA A 136 -22.05 8.62 2.31
N ARG A 137 -23.10 7.79 2.32
CA ARG A 137 -24.36 8.07 3.01
C ARG A 137 -24.19 8.23 4.52
N GLU A 138 -23.10 7.74 5.11
CA GLU A 138 -22.69 8.04 6.50
C GLU A 138 -21.64 9.17 6.61
N GLY A 139 -21.58 10.08 5.63
CA GLY A 139 -21.01 11.41 5.82
C GLY A 139 -19.49 11.54 5.94
N GLN A 140 -18.70 10.53 5.53
CA GLN A 140 -17.22 10.58 5.64
C GLN A 140 -16.41 10.27 4.37
N GLY A 141 -17.03 10.17 3.18
CA GLY A 141 -16.30 9.93 1.92
C GLY A 141 -16.74 10.86 0.80
N GLY A 142 -15.87 11.75 0.35
CA GLY A 142 -16.16 12.61 -0.80
C GLY A 142 -16.13 11.81 -2.10
N VAL A 143 -17.31 11.50 -2.67
CA VAL A 143 -17.42 11.06 -4.06
C VAL A 143 -17.32 12.31 -4.94
N VAL A 144 -16.19 12.50 -5.60
CA VAL A 144 -16.05 13.52 -6.66
C VAL A 144 -16.51 12.88 -7.96
N GLY A 145 -17.60 13.40 -8.54
CA GLY A 145 -18.02 13.01 -9.90
C GLY A 145 -19.49 12.65 -10.09
N ASP A 146 -20.35 12.72 -9.05
CA ASP A 146 -21.80 12.65 -9.28
C ASP A 146 -22.32 14.01 -9.77
N GLU A 147 -21.85 14.43 -10.93
CA GLU A 147 -22.56 15.41 -11.75
C GLU A 147 -23.76 14.68 -12.36
N GLN A 148 -24.88 14.70 -11.62
CA GLN A 148 -26.20 14.77 -12.25
C GLN A 148 -26.22 16.05 -13.08
N MET A 149 -25.80 15.95 -14.33
CA MET A 149 -26.11 16.94 -15.36
C MET A 149 -27.47 16.58 -16.00
N PRO A 150 -28.34 17.57 -16.24
CA PRO A 150 -29.73 17.39 -16.70
C PRO A 150 -29.86 16.76 -18.08
#